data_AF-A0A553SUL1-F1
#
_entry.id   AF-A0A553SUL1-F1
#
_cell.length_a   1.000
_cell.length_b   1.000
_cell.length_c   1.000
_cell.angle_alpha   90.00
_cell.angle_beta   90.00
_cell.angle_gamma   90.00
#
_symmetry.space_group_name_H-M   'P 1'
#
loop_
_entity.id
_entity.type
_entity.pdbx_description
1 polymer ?
#
loop_
_entity_poly.entity_id
_entity_poly.type
_entity_poly.pdbx_seq_one_letter_code
_entity_poly.pdbx_strand_id
1 'polypeptide(L)'
;MLIALYCLIFLLEKGINKLFGVKKKQVSETSGKKVDQWGRRIILMLFLCTIPIYSFYTISETTFIKWYWIFYLTALLGFQSMMEWKYLKNSKQYLTTLILLVLGILFLYNLDYFIRLLG
;
A
#
# COMPACT_ATOMS: atom_id res chain seq x y z
N MET A 1 11.65 16.80 -1.56
CA MET A 1 11.86 15.36 -1.82
C MET A 1 10.57 14.53 -1.73
N LEU A 2 9.85 14.52 -0.60
CA LEU A 2 8.62 13.71 -0.44
C LEU A 2 7.51 14.04 -1.46
N ILE A 3 7.31 15.32 -1.78
CA ILE A 3 6.32 15.76 -2.78
C ILE A 3 6.67 15.23 -4.19
N ALA A 4 7.96 15.21 -4.55
CA ALA A 4 8.41 14.70 -5.84
C ALA A 4 8.22 13.18 -5.96
N LEU A 5 8.52 12.44 -4.89
CA LEU A 5 8.26 11.00 -4.81
C LEU A 5 6.76 10.69 -4.93
N TYR A 6 5.92 11.45 -4.22
CA TYR A 6 4.47 11.31 -4.34
C TYR A 6 3.98 11.57 -5.77
N CYS A 7 4.50 12.62 -6.42
CA CYS A 7 4.17 12.95 -7.80
C CYS A 7 4.60 11.85 -8.77
N LEU A 8 5.78 11.24 -8.56
CA LEU A 8 6.28 10.14 -9.38
C LEU A 8 5.42 8.88 -9.23
N ILE A 9 5.01 8.53 -8.00
CA ILE A 9 4.08 7.41 -7.74
C ILE A 9 2.74 7.66 -8.42
N PHE A 10 2.22 8.89 -8.36
CA PHE A 10 0.96 9.26 -9.02
C PHE A 10 1.05 9.13 -10.55
N LEU A 11 2.17 9.53 -11.15
CA LEU A 11 2.42 9.37 -12.58
C LEU A 11 2.53 7.90 -12.98
N LEU A 12 3.23 7.07 -12.19
CA LEU A 12 3.32 5.63 -12.40
C LEU A 12 1.93 4.98 -12.35
N GLU A 13 1.13 5.30 -11.33
CA GLU A 13 -0.23 4.80 -11.20
C GLU A 13 -1.09 5.17 -12.43
N LYS A 14 -1.00 6.42 -12.89
CA LYS A 14 -1.73 6.87 -14.09
C LYS A 14 -1.27 6.14 -15.35
N GLY A 15 0.05 5.90 -15.47
CA GLY A 15 0.65 5.14 -16.57
C GLY A 15 0.17 3.68 -16.59
N ILE A 16 0.21 2.99 -15.46
CA ILE A 16 -0.25 1.60 -15.31
C ILE A 16 -1.74 1.50 -15.62
N ASN A 17 -2.57 2.39 -15.06
CA ASN A 17 -4.01 2.39 -15.33
C ASN A 17 -4.32 2.61 -16.81
N LYS A 18 -3.56 3.48 -17.50
CA LYS A 18 -3.70 3.71 -18.94
C LYS A 18 -3.28 2.49 -19.75
N LEU A 19 -2.20 1.80 -19.36
CA LEU A 19 -1.71 0.59 -20.02
C LEU A 19 -2.73 -0.55 -19.96
N PHE A 20 -3.37 -0.74 -18.81
CA PHE A 20 -4.34 -1.83 -18.61
C PHE A 20 -5.79 -1.45 -18.97
N GLY A 21 -6.03 -0.22 -19.43
CA GLY A 21 -7.38 0.27 -19.74
C GLY A 21 -8.30 0.33 -18.52
N VAL A 22 -7.73 0.48 -17.33
CA VAL A 22 -8.44 0.42 -16.05
C VAL A 22 -9.19 1.74 -15.85
N LYS A 23 -10.53 1.65 -15.77
CA LYS A 23 -11.35 2.75 -15.26
C LYS A 23 -11.40 2.65 -13.74
N LYS A 24 -10.75 3.59 -13.05
CA LYS A 24 -10.75 3.69 -11.59
C LYS A 24 -12.21 3.65 -11.09
N LYS A 25 -12.52 2.64 -10.29
CA LYS A 25 -13.77 2.51 -9.54
C LYS A 25 -13.43 2.25 -8.09
N GLN A 26 -14.20 2.82 -7.19
CA GLN A 26 -14.00 2.54 -5.78
C GLN A 26 -14.83 1.32 -5.38
N VAL A 27 -14.25 0.43 -4.55
CA VAL A 27 -15.01 -0.68 -3.96
C VAL A 27 -16.15 -0.16 -3.09
N SER A 28 -16.02 1.07 -2.56
CA SER A 28 -17.04 1.80 -1.80
C SER A 28 -18.34 2.08 -2.59
N GLU A 29 -18.29 2.04 -3.93
CA GLU A 29 -19.46 2.23 -4.81
C GLU A 29 -20.22 0.91 -5.07
N THR A 30 -19.69 -0.21 -4.57
CA THR A 30 -20.27 -1.56 -4.76
C THR A 30 -20.85 -2.11 -3.47
N SER A 31 -21.49 -3.29 -3.55
CA SER A 31 -21.93 -4.05 -2.38
C SER A 31 -20.81 -4.38 -1.39
N GLY A 32 -19.54 -4.27 -1.81
CA GLY A 32 -18.35 -4.45 -0.98
C GLY A 32 -18.01 -3.29 -0.04
N LYS A 33 -18.74 -2.17 -0.10
CA LYS A 33 -18.44 -0.95 0.68
C LYS A 33 -18.23 -1.21 2.17
N LYS A 34 -19.16 -1.91 2.82
CA LYS A 34 -19.10 -2.15 4.28
C LYS A 34 -17.89 -3.01 4.64
N VAL A 35 -17.58 -4.01 3.80
CA VAL A 35 -16.47 -4.93 3.99
C VAL A 35 -15.12 -4.23 3.80
N ASP A 36 -14.99 -3.38 2.77
CA ASP A 36 -13.77 -2.60 2.53
C ASP A 36 -13.50 -1.64 3.70
N GLN A 37 -14.54 -0.92 4.15
CA GLN A 37 -14.42 0.01 5.27
C GLN A 37 -14.07 -0.69 6.59
N TRP A 38 -14.72 -1.81 6.89
CA TRP A 38 -14.42 -2.58 8.10
C TRP A 38 -13.03 -3.22 8.06
N GLY A 39 -12.65 -3.83 6.93
CA GLY A 39 -11.33 -4.44 6.77
C GLY A 39 -10.21 -3.43 6.93
N ARG A 40 -10.32 -2.25 6.29
CA ARG A 40 -9.34 -1.17 6.46
C ARG A 40 -9.27 -0.67 7.90
N ARG A 41 -10.41 -0.54 8.59
CA ARG A 41 -10.45 -0.14 10.01
C ARG A 41 -9.79 -1.17 10.90
N ILE A 42 -10.05 -2.46 10.69
CA ILE A 42 -9.42 -3.55 11.45
C ILE A 42 -7.91 -3.54 11.24
N ILE A 43 -7.44 -3.47 9.99
CA ILE A 43 -6.01 -3.40 9.67
C ILE A 43 -5.38 -2.20 10.39
N LEU A 44 -6.00 -1.02 10.28
CA LEU A 44 -5.46 0.18 10.90
C LEU A 44 -5.46 0.09 12.44
N MET A 45 -6.50 -0.44 13.07
CA MET A 45 -6.56 -0.66 14.51
C MET A 45 -5.50 -1.65 14.99
N LEU A 46 -5.33 -2.79 14.32
CA LEU A 46 -4.30 -3.78 14.66
C LEU A 46 -2.90 -3.17 14.62
N PHE A 47 -2.62 -2.36 13.60
CA PHE A 47 -1.34 -1.67 13.51
C PHE A 47 -1.17 -0.61 14.59
N LEU A 48 -2.17 0.23 14.85
CA LEU A 48 -2.11 1.20 15.95
C LEU A 48 -1.86 0.55 17.32
N CYS A 49 -2.52 -0.58 17.61
CA CYS A 49 -2.33 -1.32 18.86
C CYS A 49 -0.94 -1.92 19.01
N THR A 50 -0.23 -2.18 17.90
CA THR A 50 1.13 -2.74 17.94
C THR A 50 2.22 -1.68 18.02
N ILE A 51 1.90 -0.39 17.84
CA ILE A 51 2.87 0.73 17.96
C ILE A 51 3.56 0.80 19.33
N PRO A 52 2.86 0.68 20.49
CA PRO A 52 3.51 0.75 21.79
C PRO A 52 4.49 -0.42 22.03
N ILE A 53 4.09 -1.63 21.62
CA ILE A 53 4.93 -2.83 21.65
C ILE A 53 6.17 -2.59 20.79
N TYR A 54 5.95 -2.10 19.58
CA TYR A 54 6.97 -1.79 18.61
C TYR A 54 7.96 -0.71 19.10
N SER A 55 7.49 0.33 19.79
CA SER A 55 8.31 1.39 20.36
C SER A 55 9.30 0.89 21.42
N PHE A 56 8.96 -0.21 22.09
CA PHE A 56 9.83 -0.83 23.09
C PHE A 56 10.99 -1.60 22.42
N TYR A 57 10.70 -2.30 21.32
CA TYR A 57 11.70 -3.08 20.57
C TYR A 57 12.58 -2.24 19.64
N THR A 58 12.18 -1.01 19.28
CA THR A 58 12.92 -0.17 18.32
C THR A 58 14.16 0.49 18.86
N ILE A 59 14.33 0.49 20.18
CA ILE A 59 15.47 1.12 20.83
C ILE A 59 16.77 0.41 20.45
N SER A 60 16.70 -0.84 19.99
CA SER A 60 17.87 -1.67 19.63
C SER A 60 18.13 -1.83 18.13
N GLU A 61 17.11 -1.85 17.25
CA GLU A 61 17.31 -2.17 15.82
C GLU A 61 16.36 -1.44 14.87
N THR A 62 16.94 -0.71 13.90
CA THR A 62 16.20 -0.04 12.82
C THR A 62 15.64 -1.01 11.77
N THR A 63 16.18 -2.23 11.66
CA THR A 63 15.71 -3.24 10.70
C THR A 63 14.24 -3.61 10.95
N PHE A 64 13.83 -3.62 12.23
CA PHE A 64 12.47 -3.96 12.63
C PHE A 64 11.43 -2.95 12.08
N ILE A 65 11.79 -1.67 11.93
CA ILE A 65 10.88 -0.63 11.39
C ILE A 65 10.54 -0.86 9.95
N LYS A 66 11.57 -1.21 9.17
CA LYS A 66 11.43 -1.43 7.74
C LYS A 66 10.46 -2.58 7.48
N TRP A 67 10.66 -3.71 8.16
CA TRP A 67 9.79 -4.88 8.02
C TRP A 67 8.38 -4.62 8.52
N TYR A 68 8.22 -3.86 9.61
CA TYR A 68 6.91 -3.47 10.11
C TYR A 68 6.12 -2.64 9.08
N TRP A 69 6.74 -1.63 8.46
CA TRP A 69 6.12 -0.83 7.41
C TRP A 69 5.82 -1.63 6.14
N ILE A 70 6.72 -2.54 5.73
CA ILE A 70 6.49 -3.44 4.60
C ILE A 70 5.28 -4.35 4.88
N PHE A 71 5.18 -4.90 6.10
CA PHE A 71 4.04 -5.74 6.49
C PHE A 71 2.74 -4.95 6.50
N TYR A 72 2.75 -3.71 7.00
CA TYR A 72 1.60 -2.80 6.94
C TYR A 72 1.12 -2.56 5.51
N LEU A 73 2.05 -2.16 4.64
CA LEU A 73 1.75 -1.87 3.24
C LEU A 73 1.18 -3.10 2.53
N THR A 74 1.76 -4.27 2.80
CA THR A 74 1.31 -5.55 2.25
C THR A 74 -0.09 -5.91 2.71
N ALA A 75 -0.38 -5.77 4.00
CA ALA A 75 -1.73 -6.01 4.52
C ALA A 75 -2.75 -5.07 3.88
N LEU A 76 -2.42 -3.77 3.78
CA LEU A 76 -3.33 -2.75 3.27
C LEU A 76 -3.61 -2.89 1.77
N LEU A 77 -2.57 -2.90 0.93
CA LEU A 77 -2.73 -2.99 -0.52
C LEU A 77 -3.07 -4.40 -0.98
N GLY A 78 -2.60 -5.43 -0.27
CA GLY A 78 -3.00 -6.82 -0.50
C GLY A 78 -4.50 -7.00 -0.25
N PHE A 79 -5.01 -6.49 0.88
CA PHE A 79 -6.46 -6.46 1.14
C PHE A 79 -7.21 -5.69 0.06
N GLN A 80 -6.73 -4.51 -0.33
CA GLN A 80 -7.35 -3.73 -1.40
C GLN A 80 -7.41 -4.50 -2.72
N SER A 81 -6.30 -5.12 -3.14
CA SER A 81 -6.25 -5.94 -4.36
C SER A 81 -7.26 -7.10 -4.30
N MET A 82 -7.37 -7.78 -3.15
CA MET A 82 -8.35 -8.85 -2.96
C MET A 82 -9.80 -8.35 -3.06
N MET A 83 -10.08 -7.17 -2.50
CA MET A 83 -11.40 -6.54 -2.59
C MET A 83 -11.72 -6.10 -4.02
N GLU A 84 -10.77 -5.49 -4.72
CA GLU A 84 -10.91 -5.11 -6.13
C GLU A 84 -11.13 -6.35 -7.02
N TRP A 85 -10.44 -7.45 -6.75
CA TRP A 85 -10.65 -8.71 -7.48
C TRP A 85 -12.05 -9.28 -7.22
N LYS A 86 -12.55 -9.21 -5.99
CA LYS A 86 -13.88 -9.76 -5.64
C LYS A 86 -15.03 -8.90 -6.15
N TYR A 87 -14.95 -7.57 -6.00
CA TYR A 87 -16.07 -6.65 -6.22
C TYR A 87 -15.97 -5.82 -7.51
N LEU A 88 -14.78 -5.71 -8.10
CA LEU A 88 -14.52 -4.92 -9.33
C LEU A 88 -13.90 -5.79 -10.44
N LYS A 89 -14.39 -7.03 -10.59
CA LYS A 89 -13.90 -8.06 -11.53
C LYS A 89 -13.66 -7.54 -12.95
N ASN A 90 -14.52 -6.66 -13.47
CA ASN A 90 -14.44 -6.15 -14.84
C ASN A 90 -13.46 -4.99 -15.04
N SER A 91 -12.92 -4.42 -13.95
CA SER A 91 -12.07 -3.22 -14.03
C SER A 91 -10.58 -3.53 -14.23
N LYS A 92 -10.13 -4.76 -13.96
CA LYS A 92 -8.70 -5.14 -13.84
C LYS A 92 -7.89 -4.30 -12.85
N GLN A 93 -8.54 -3.49 -12.01
CA GLN A 93 -7.88 -2.58 -11.08
C GLN A 93 -7.01 -3.31 -10.05
N TYR A 94 -7.42 -4.53 -9.67
CA TYR A 94 -6.65 -5.40 -8.78
C TYR A 94 -5.22 -5.64 -9.29
N LEU A 95 -5.00 -5.76 -10.60
CA LEU A 95 -3.65 -5.89 -11.18
C LEU A 95 -2.82 -4.64 -10.95
N THR A 96 -3.42 -3.45 -11.10
CA THR A 96 -2.71 -2.19 -10.88
C THR A 96 -2.33 -2.03 -9.41
N THR A 97 -3.25 -2.33 -8.49
CA THR A 97 -2.98 -2.29 -7.05
C THR A 97 -1.92 -3.30 -6.63
N LEU A 98 -1.91 -4.50 -7.23
CA LEU A 98 -0.90 -5.52 -6.96
C LEU A 98 0.48 -5.12 -7.50
N ILE A 99 0.55 -4.53 -8.69
CA ILE A 99 1.81 -3.97 -9.22
C ILE A 99 2.32 -2.84 -8.32
N LEU A 100 1.43 -1.94 -7.88
CA LEU A 100 1.78 -0.86 -6.95
C LEU A 100 2.26 -1.41 -5.59
N LEU A 101 1.68 -2.51 -5.11
CA LEU A 101 2.15 -3.19 -3.91
C LEU A 101 3.60 -3.68 -4.09
N VAL A 102 3.91 -4.38 -5.19
CA VAL A 102 5.26 -4.88 -5.46
C VAL A 102 6.26 -3.72 -5.56
N LEU A 103 5.91 -2.67 -6.29
CA LEU A 103 6.75 -1.46 -6.40
C LEU A 103 6.95 -0.79 -5.04
N GLY A 104 5.90 -0.71 -4.23
CA GLY A 104 5.96 -0.13 -2.88
C GLY A 104 6.86 -0.93 -1.93
N ILE A 105 6.82 -2.27 -1.99
CA ILE A 105 7.73 -3.13 -1.22
C ILE A 105 9.17 -2.90 -1.67
N LEU A 106 9.45 -2.90 -2.98
CA LEU A 106 10.79 -2.65 -3.52
C LEU A 106 11.32 -1.27 -3.09
N PHE A 107 10.45 -0.26 -3.09
CA PHE A 107 10.78 1.08 -2.66
C PHE A 107 11.13 1.12 -1.15
N LEU A 108 10.29 0.54 -0.29
CA LEU A 108 10.53 0.48 1.15
C LEU A 108 11.78 -0.33 1.51
N TYR A 109 12.04 -1.42 0.79
CA TYR A 109 13.23 -2.24 0.99
C TYR A 109 14.52 -1.43 0.71
N ASN A 110 14.53 -0.67 -0.39
CA ASN A 110 15.66 0.13 -0.84
C ASN A 110 15.63 1.59 -0.33
N LEU A 111 14.76 1.91 0.63
CA LEU A 111 14.52 3.28 1.07
C LEU A 111 15.79 3.97 1.58
N ASP A 112 16.64 3.26 2.33
CA ASP A 112 17.92 3.79 2.82
C ASP A 112 18.88 4.16 1.67
N TYR A 113 18.88 3.36 0.59
CA TYR A 113 19.68 3.63 -0.59
C TYR A 113 19.16 4.87 -1.32
N PHE A 114 17.86 5.00 -1.50
CA PHE A 114 17.26 6.19 -2.12
C PHE A 114 17.49 7.47 -1.30
N ILE A 115 17.43 7.39 0.03
CA ILE A 115 17.74 8.53 0.90
C ILE A 115 19.20 8.96 0.73
N ARG A 116 20.15 8.01 0.69
CA ARG A 116 21.57 8.30 0.47
C ARG A 116 21.90 8.83 -0.93
N LEU A 117 21.12 8.44 -1.94
CA LEU A 117 21.30 8.91 -3.33
C LEU A 117 20.79 10.34 -3.54
N LEU A 118 19.79 10.76 -2.77
CA LEU A 118 19.06 12.02 -2.96
C LEU A 118 19.39 13.10 -1.90
N GLY A 119 20.13 12.74 -0.85
CA GLY A 119 20.67 13.64 0.16
C GLY A 119 22.12 14.00 -0.14
#